data_AF-A0A8H2X2W2-F1
#
_entry.id   AF-A0A8H2X2W2-F1
#
_cell.length_a   1.000
_cell.length_b   1.000
_cell.length_c   1.000
_cell.angle_alpha   90.00
_cell.angle_beta   90.00
_cell.angle_gamma   90.00
#
_symmetry.space_group_name_H-M   'P 1'
#
loop_
_entity.id
_entity.type
_entity.pdbx_description
1 polymer ?
#
loop_
_entity_poly.entity_id
_entity_poly.type
_entity_poly.pdbx_seq_one_letter_code
_entity_poly.pdbx_strand_id
1 'polypeptide(L)'
;MRYSTGLGFVASLALSAVAQRAAQAPLHLGPNFSRPGFYPNITAYGANVQRLELSSLSGDDFTVAGHQAFPSHQVRVKRVKDFCDPTVNVYSGYLDVDYGAKHLFFYFFESRNDPDSDPVLMW
;
A
#
# COMPACT_ATOMS: atom_id res chain seq x y z
N MET A 1 -67.48 -10.21 29.68
CA MET A 1 -66.56 -9.33 30.43
C MET A 1 -65.20 -10.01 30.50
N ARG A 2 -64.13 -9.25 30.21
CA ARG A 2 -62.70 -9.49 30.55
C ARG A 2 -61.75 -9.99 29.44
N TYR A 3 -61.07 -8.98 28.88
CA TYR A 3 -59.65 -8.81 28.54
C TYR A 3 -58.98 -9.62 27.41
N SER A 4 -58.88 -8.91 26.28
CA SER A 4 -57.76 -8.89 25.33
C SER A 4 -56.39 -8.91 26.02
N THR A 5 -55.48 -9.74 25.52
CA THR A 5 -54.03 -9.58 25.68
C THR A 5 -53.38 -9.87 24.33
N GLY A 6 -52.98 -8.81 23.63
CA GLY A 6 -52.17 -8.89 22.42
C GLY A 6 -50.73 -9.20 22.80
N LEU A 7 -50.18 -10.31 22.27
CA LEU A 7 -48.74 -10.57 22.27
C LEU A 7 -48.08 -9.65 21.24
N GLY A 8 -47.48 -8.55 21.70
CA GLY A 8 -46.55 -7.76 20.89
C GLY A 8 -45.22 -8.48 20.78
N PHE A 9 -44.86 -8.92 19.57
CA PHE A 9 -43.51 -9.36 19.23
C PHE A 9 -42.60 -8.14 19.14
N VAL A 10 -41.69 -7.98 20.10
CA VAL A 10 -40.61 -6.98 20.00
C VAL A 10 -39.42 -7.65 19.31
N ALA A 11 -39.30 -7.44 18.00
CA ALA A 11 -38.12 -7.84 17.25
C ALA A 11 -36.95 -6.92 17.62
N SER A 12 -36.06 -7.41 18.47
CA SER A 12 -34.80 -6.72 18.79
C SER A 12 -33.82 -6.92 17.64
N LEU A 13 -33.67 -5.91 16.78
CA LEU A 13 -32.59 -5.85 15.79
C LEU A 13 -31.28 -5.55 16.53
N ALA A 14 -30.54 -6.59 16.89
CA ALA A 14 -29.16 -6.45 17.34
C ALA A 14 -28.30 -6.02 16.15
N LEU A 15 -27.95 -4.74 16.08
CA LEU A 15 -27.00 -4.21 15.11
C LEU A 15 -25.59 -4.65 15.56
N SER A 16 -25.11 -5.78 15.05
CA SER A 16 -23.73 -6.19 15.25
C SER A 16 -22.82 -5.25 14.46
N ALA A 17 -22.18 -4.31 15.16
CA ALA A 17 -21.08 -3.54 14.59
C ALA A 17 -19.93 -4.51 14.30
N VAL A 18 -19.76 -4.90 13.05
CA VAL A 18 -18.55 -5.59 12.60
C VAL A 18 -17.43 -4.56 12.66
N ALA A 19 -16.69 -4.55 13.78
CA ALA A 19 -15.40 -3.91 13.84
C ALA A 19 -14.48 -4.67 12.87
N GLN A 20 -14.36 -4.18 11.64
CA GLN A 20 -13.29 -4.59 10.75
C GLN A 20 -11.98 -4.13 11.41
N ARG A 21 -11.42 -4.99 12.25
CA ARG A 21 -10.00 -4.90 12.58
C ARG A 21 -9.27 -5.02 11.25
N ALA A 22 -8.75 -3.91 10.75
CA ALA A 22 -7.64 -3.96 9.82
C ALA A 22 -6.48 -4.61 10.59
N ALA A 23 -6.48 -5.95 10.61
CA ALA A 23 -5.34 -6.70 11.07
C ALA A 23 -4.22 -6.32 10.11
N GLN A 24 -3.28 -5.50 10.58
CA GLN A 24 -2.01 -5.36 9.92
C GLN A 24 -1.37 -6.75 9.99
N ALA A 25 -1.56 -7.55 8.94
CA ALA A 25 -0.84 -8.79 8.79
C ALA A 25 0.65 -8.42 8.80
N PRO A 26 1.49 -9.11 9.59
CA PRO A 26 2.93 -8.98 9.47
C PRO A 26 3.28 -9.10 7.98
N LEU A 27 4.00 -8.11 7.46
CA LEU A 27 4.42 -8.12 6.07
C LEU A 27 5.22 -9.40 5.83
N HIS A 28 4.66 -10.29 5.02
CA HIS A 28 5.31 -11.51 4.59
C HIS A 28 6.48 -11.09 3.72
N LEU A 29 7.69 -11.09 4.29
CA LEU A 29 8.92 -10.86 3.54
C LEU A 29 8.99 -11.95 2.47
N GLY A 30 8.82 -11.58 1.21
CA GLY A 30 8.91 -12.52 0.10
C GLY A 30 10.26 -13.25 0.15
N PRO A 31 10.31 -14.55 -0.20
CA PRO A 31 11.52 -15.40 -0.09
C PRO A 31 12.66 -15.02 -1.06
N ASN A 32 12.61 -13.82 -1.62
CA ASN A 32 13.36 -13.32 -2.76
C ASN A 32 14.41 -12.25 -2.37
N PHE A 33 14.72 -12.11 -1.08
CA PHE A 33 15.94 -11.46 -0.56
C PHE A 33 17.15 -12.41 -0.69
N SER A 34 17.42 -12.84 -1.93
CA SER A 34 18.18 -14.04 -2.25
C SER A 34 19.53 -14.17 -1.57
N ARG A 35 19.60 -15.22 -0.76
CA ARG A 35 20.78 -16.07 -0.50
C ARG A 35 21.57 -16.30 -1.82
N PRO A 36 22.91 -16.44 -1.80
CA PRO A 36 23.69 -16.65 -3.02
C PRO A 36 23.13 -17.84 -3.81
N GLY A 37 22.61 -17.59 -5.02
CA GLY A 37 22.21 -18.64 -5.96
C GLY A 37 20.72 -18.80 -6.33
N PHE A 38 19.80 -17.90 -5.94
CA PHE A 38 18.42 -17.95 -6.44
C PHE A 38 17.97 -16.59 -7.01
N TYR A 39 17.66 -16.54 -8.31
CA TYR A 39 17.14 -15.33 -8.96
C TYR A 39 15.62 -15.27 -8.83
N PRO A 40 15.06 -14.27 -8.16
CA PRO A 40 13.64 -14.04 -8.25
C PRO A 40 13.32 -13.18 -9.46
N ASN A 41 12.11 -13.36 -9.97
CA ASN A 41 11.58 -12.60 -11.11
C ASN A 41 11.40 -11.13 -10.68
N ILE A 42 12.50 -10.37 -10.74
CA ILE A 42 12.60 -8.95 -10.42
C ILE A 42 12.55 -8.23 -11.75
N THR A 43 11.55 -7.39 -11.99
CA THR A 43 11.39 -6.53 -13.19
C THR A 43 12.49 -5.46 -13.32
N ALA A 44 13.61 -5.63 -12.63
CA ALA A 44 14.80 -4.78 -12.62
C ALA A 44 16.10 -5.62 -12.51
N TYR A 45 16.12 -6.83 -13.08
CA TYR A 45 17.38 -7.46 -13.50
C TYR A 45 17.59 -7.19 -14.99
N GLY A 46 18.73 -6.59 -15.34
CA GLY A 46 19.01 -5.95 -16.63
C GLY A 46 18.60 -6.72 -17.89
N ALA A 47 18.22 -5.92 -18.89
CA ALA A 47 17.88 -6.19 -20.30
C ALA A 47 16.41 -5.93 -20.70
N ASN A 48 15.44 -5.95 -19.76
CA ASN A 48 14.05 -5.53 -20.01
C ASN A 48 13.49 -4.74 -18.83
N VAL A 49 13.93 -3.50 -18.68
CA VAL A 49 13.33 -2.56 -17.72
C VAL A 49 12.05 -2.04 -18.35
N GLN A 50 10.89 -2.55 -17.90
CA GLN A 50 9.62 -1.96 -18.29
C GLN A 50 9.47 -0.64 -17.56
N ARG A 51 9.35 0.46 -18.32
CA ARG A 51 9.02 1.77 -17.74
C ARG A 51 7.67 1.64 -17.04
N LEU A 52 7.68 1.90 -15.75
CA LEU A 52 6.47 1.97 -14.94
C LEU A 52 6.16 3.44 -14.69
N GLU A 53 4.97 3.86 -15.12
CA GLU A 53 4.46 5.18 -14.81
C GLU A 53 3.83 5.16 -13.43
N LEU A 54 4.10 6.19 -12.63
CA LEU A 54 3.57 6.30 -11.27
C LEU A 54 2.03 6.30 -11.28
N SER A 55 1.45 6.84 -12.36
CA SER A 55 0.02 6.87 -12.58
C SER A 55 -0.64 5.48 -12.66
N SER A 56 0.12 4.45 -13.04
CA SER A 56 -0.34 3.06 -13.20
C SER A 56 -0.36 2.25 -11.90
N LEU A 57 0.15 2.82 -10.80
CA LEU A 57 0.20 2.12 -9.52
C LEU A 57 -1.20 1.82 -8.97
N SER A 58 -1.39 0.59 -8.51
CA SER A 58 -2.57 0.18 -7.74
C SER A 58 -2.62 0.92 -6.40
N GLY A 59 -3.82 1.13 -5.86
CA GLY A 59 -3.98 1.60 -4.49
C GLY A 59 -4.16 0.48 -3.46
N ASP A 60 -4.40 -0.74 -3.94
CA ASP A 60 -4.70 -1.89 -3.09
C ASP A 60 -3.40 -2.61 -2.72
N ASP A 61 -2.55 -2.87 -3.71
CA ASP A 61 -1.29 -3.62 -3.56
C ASP A 61 -0.05 -2.76 -3.77
N PHE A 62 1.04 -3.16 -3.10
CA PHE A 62 2.35 -2.54 -3.30
C PHE A 62 3.00 -3.04 -4.59
N THR A 63 3.49 -2.10 -5.40
CA THR A 63 4.49 -2.41 -6.42
C THR A 63 5.88 -2.38 -5.79
N VAL A 64 6.70 -3.38 -6.10
CA VAL A 64 8.05 -3.52 -5.54
C VAL A 64 9.08 -3.24 -6.64
N ALA A 65 9.97 -2.29 -6.38
CA ALA A 65 11.08 -1.93 -7.25
C ALA A 65 12.40 -2.12 -6.50
N GLY A 66 13.38 -2.74 -7.15
CA GLY A 66 14.75 -2.93 -6.63
C GLY A 66 15.78 -2.53 -7.67
N HIS A 67 17.06 -2.51 -7.29
CA HIS A 67 18.14 -2.13 -8.20
C HIS A 67 19.36 -3.04 -8.03
N GLN A 68 19.96 -3.48 -9.14
CA GLN A 68 21.09 -4.44 -9.11
C GLN A 68 22.31 -3.92 -8.34
N ALA A 69 22.62 -2.63 -8.46
CA ALA A 69 23.73 -2.02 -7.73
C ALA A 69 23.46 -1.89 -6.21
N PHE A 70 22.20 -2.02 -5.79
CA PHE A 70 21.76 -1.89 -4.40
C PHE A 70 20.89 -3.09 -4.00
N PRO A 71 21.44 -4.31 -4.01
CA PRO A 71 20.65 -5.54 -3.86
C PRO A 71 20.04 -5.71 -2.46
N SER A 72 20.53 -4.96 -1.49
CA SER A 72 19.99 -4.89 -0.12
C SER A 72 18.93 -3.81 0.07
N HIS A 73 18.53 -3.11 -1.01
CA HIS A 73 17.57 -2.00 -0.99
C HIS A 73 16.42 -2.26 -1.97
N GLN A 74 15.20 -1.93 -1.54
CA GLN A 74 14.02 -1.93 -2.40
C GLN A 74 13.03 -0.86 -1.97
N VAL A 75 12.18 -0.44 -2.90
CA VAL A 75 11.06 0.47 -2.67
C VAL A 75 9.77 -0.29 -2.88
N ARG A 76 8.86 -0.20 -1.92
CA ARG A 76 7.47 -0.64 -2.04
C ARG A 76 6.60 0.58 -2.11
N VAL A 77 5.87 0.77 -3.19
CA VAL A 77 5.06 1.97 -3.42
C VAL A 77 3.68 1.59 -3.91
N LYS A 78 2.68 2.35 -3.47
CA LYS A 78 1.31 2.27 -3.97
C LYS A 78 0.67 3.64 -4.02
N ARG A 79 -0.37 3.76 -4.84
CA ARG A 79 -1.22 4.95 -4.88
C ARG A 79 -2.06 5.02 -3.60
N VAL A 80 -2.29 6.23 -3.09
CA VAL A 80 -3.24 6.48 -2.02
C VAL A 80 -4.54 6.95 -2.65
N LYS A 81 -5.63 6.23 -2.37
CA LYS A 81 -6.98 6.61 -2.80
C LYS A 81 -7.57 7.59 -1.77
N ASP A 82 -8.33 8.57 -2.25
CA ASP A 82 -9.13 9.48 -1.42
C ASP A 82 -8.36 10.23 -0.33
N PHE A 83 -7.13 10.69 -0.63
CA PHE A 83 -6.36 11.54 0.28
C PHE A 83 -6.93 12.97 0.28
N CYS A 84 -6.82 13.67 1.42
CA CYS A 84 -7.51 14.93 1.77
C CYS A 84 -7.65 16.01 0.67
N ASP A 85 -6.76 16.04 -0.33
CA ASP A 85 -6.82 16.89 -1.51
C ASP A 85 -6.99 16.01 -2.77
N PRO A 86 -8.16 15.99 -3.41
CA PRO A 86 -8.43 15.11 -4.55
C PRO A 86 -7.72 15.56 -5.84
N THR A 87 -7.09 16.75 -5.84
CA THR A 87 -6.42 17.30 -7.03
C THR A 87 -4.96 16.87 -7.15
N VAL A 88 -4.41 16.26 -6.09
CA VAL A 88 -3.01 15.85 -6.04
C VAL A 88 -2.92 14.33 -6.04
N ASN A 89 -2.11 13.76 -6.93
CA ASN A 89 -1.77 12.35 -6.84
C ASN A 89 -0.86 12.13 -5.63
N VAL A 90 -1.28 11.22 -4.76
CA VAL A 90 -0.56 10.87 -3.54
C VAL A 90 -0.16 9.41 -3.58
N TYR A 91 1.06 9.15 -3.13
CA TYR A 91 1.62 7.82 -3.04
C TYR A 91 2.21 7.62 -1.66
N SER A 92 2.20 6.39 -1.19
CA SER A 92 2.85 6.03 0.07
C SER A 92 3.57 4.71 -0.09
N GLY A 93 4.55 4.52 0.79
CA GLY A 93 5.42 3.39 0.63
C GLY A 93 6.41 3.19 1.76
N TYR A 94 7.28 2.23 1.51
CA TYR A 94 8.41 1.90 2.35
C TYR A 94 9.67 1.81 1.50
N LEU A 95 10.74 2.44 1.97
CA LEU A 95 12.09 2.11 1.57
C LEU A 95 12.61 1.04 2.54
N ASP A 96 12.81 -0.17 2.02
CA ASP A 96 13.40 -1.26 2.79
C ASP A 96 14.91 -1.28 2.54
N VAL A 97 15.68 -1.26 3.61
CA VAL A 97 17.15 -1.31 3.56
C VAL A 97 17.67 -2.43 4.43
N ASP A 98 18.95 -2.76 4.24
CA ASP A 98 19.63 -3.81 5.01
C ASP A 98 18.88 -5.15 4.93
N TYR A 99 18.59 -5.58 3.70
CA TYR A 99 17.85 -6.83 3.43
C TYR A 99 16.47 -6.88 4.10
N GLY A 100 15.81 -5.73 4.23
CA GLY A 100 14.51 -5.63 4.86
C GLY A 100 14.55 -5.65 6.38
N ALA A 101 15.72 -5.47 7.01
CA ALA A 101 15.82 -5.30 8.46
C ALA A 101 15.29 -3.92 8.93
N LYS A 102 15.21 -2.93 8.02
CA LYS A 102 14.72 -1.58 8.32
C LYS A 102 13.70 -1.16 7.27
N HIS A 103 12.63 -0.52 7.72
CA HIS A 103 11.52 -0.06 6.89
C HIS A 103 11.26 1.42 7.14
N LEU A 104 11.60 2.27 6.17
CA LEU A 104 11.39 3.71 6.26
C LEU A 104 10.10 4.05 5.54
N PHE A 105 9.07 4.45 6.29
CA PHE A 105 7.79 4.86 5.73
C PHE A 105 7.87 6.26 5.11
N PHE A 106 7.17 6.47 4.00
CA PHE A 106 7.07 7.79 3.36
C PHE A 106 5.69 8.07 2.77
N TYR A 107 5.41 9.37 2.59
CA TYR A 107 4.42 9.90 1.65
C TYR A 107 5.14 10.69 0.56
N PHE A 108 4.64 10.58 -0.66
CA PHE A 108 5.06 11.36 -1.81
C PHE A 108 3.83 12.05 -2.41
N PHE A 109 3.95 13.35 -2.63
CA PHE A 109 2.91 14.20 -3.21
C PHE A 109 3.45 14.75 -4.52
N GLU A 110 2.70 14.56 -5.60
CA GLU A 110 2.99 15.28 -6.85
C GLU A 110 2.78 16.79 -6.66
N SER A 111 3.51 17.60 -7.44
CA SER A 111 3.31 19.04 -7.42
C SER A 111 1.88 19.40 -7.86
N ARG A 112 1.35 20.47 -7.27
CA ARG A 112 0.07 21.07 -7.71
C ARG A 112 0.19 21.90 -8.99
N ASN A 113 1.40 22.32 -9.33
CA ASN A 113 1.64 23.21 -10.46
C ASN A 113 2.00 22.40 -11.72
N ASP A 114 3.20 21.83 -11.77
CA ASP A 114 3.64 21.00 -12.88
C ASP A 114 4.51 19.83 -12.35
N PRO A 115 3.91 18.65 -12.07
CA PRO A 115 4.63 17.51 -11.50
C PRO A 115 5.70 16.92 -12.44
N ASP A 116 5.67 17.23 -13.74
CA ASP A 116 6.65 16.75 -14.71
C ASP A 116 7.92 17.60 -14.73
N SER A 117 7.86 18.86 -14.28
CA SER A 117 8.99 19.80 -14.32
C SER A 117 9.39 20.42 -12.97
N ASP A 118 8.49 20.43 -11.99
CA ASP A 118 8.77 20.97 -10.67
C ASP A 118 9.77 20.08 -9.90
N PRO A 119 10.62 20.67 -9.02
CA PRO A 119 11.64 19.92 -8.30
C PRO A 119 11.07 19.02 -7.22
N VAL A 120 11.82 17.95 -6.91
CA VAL A 120 11.54 17.08 -5.75
C VAL A 120 12.13 17.70 -4.48
N LEU A 121 11.32 17.75 -3.42
CA LEU A 121 11.73 18.16 -2.07
C LEU A 121 11.54 17.02 -1.08
N MET A 122 12.51 16.82 -0.19
CA MET A 122 12.45 15.87 0.92
C MET A 122 12.41 16.62 2.25
N TRP A 123 11.44 16.29 3.10
CA TRP A 123 11.18 16.92 4.41
C TRP A 123 11.19 15.85 5.51
#